data_AF-A0A1V9Z7Q1-F1
#
_entry.id   AF-A0A1V9Z7Q1-F1
#
_cell.length_a   1.000
_cell.length_b   1.000
_cell.length_c   1.000
_cell.angle_alpha   90.00
_cell.angle_beta   90.00
_cell.angle_gamma   90.00
#
_symmetry.space_group_name_H-M   'P 1'
#
loop_
_entity.id
_entity.type
_entity.pdbx_description
1 polymer ?
#
loop_
_entity_poly.entity_id
_entity_poly.type
_entity_poly.pdbx_seq_one_letter_code
_entity_poly.pdbx_strand_id
1 'polypeptide(L)'
;MAAEASEAALHEIMRTQLINNPMDGIARHLRRLYAKLEAKERSGDAELLATRLQVAGKLRELLAKGVSELELQSKQLNAAINIVEIDQKSGQFEANAKLPAPKSEANELPITEIAVGSQVAARVARSHELWILASVVKQDPKTRLFEVEDEDSGDEDTEGKRHHMVPRDWMIPLPREEQVYEWVSFKWNQKVLAMYPNTTSFYPAVVVIPNPPGSLYVVVRFEDDADEFGYCPERKVPFRFVTPVKKT
;
A
#
# COMPACT_ATOMS: atom_id res chain seq x y z
N MET A 1 -19.15 -11.96 11.03
CA MET A 1 -17.81 -11.37 10.84
C MET A 1 -17.45 -11.20 9.37
N ALA A 2 -17.48 -12.25 8.53
CA ALA A 2 -17.18 -12.07 7.10
C ALA A 2 -18.22 -11.19 6.38
N ALA A 3 -19.52 -11.42 6.60
CA ALA A 3 -20.60 -10.54 6.09
C ALA A 3 -20.52 -9.07 6.57
N GLU A 4 -20.03 -8.81 7.78
CA GLU A 4 -19.89 -7.44 8.34
C GLU A 4 -18.64 -6.74 7.78
N ALA A 5 -17.58 -7.51 7.52
CA ALA A 5 -16.36 -7.03 6.89
C ALA A 5 -16.55 -6.71 5.40
N SER A 6 -17.39 -7.49 4.70
CA SER A 6 -17.73 -7.23 3.31
C SER A 6 -18.72 -6.08 3.15
N GLU A 7 -19.69 -5.94 4.05
CA GLU A 7 -20.57 -4.76 4.09
C GLU A 7 -19.76 -3.48 4.34
N ALA A 8 -18.82 -3.50 5.30
CA ALA A 8 -17.91 -2.39 5.54
C ALA A 8 -17.00 -2.06 4.34
N ALA A 9 -16.48 -3.09 3.66
CA ALA A 9 -15.68 -2.91 2.45
C ALA A 9 -16.50 -2.31 1.29
N LEU A 10 -17.76 -2.73 1.14
CA LEU A 10 -18.67 -2.21 0.12
C LEU A 10 -19.03 -0.74 0.37
N HIS A 11 -19.36 -0.40 1.62
CA HIS A 11 -19.64 0.98 2.03
C HIS A 11 -18.44 1.90 1.81
N GLU A 12 -17.23 1.42 2.05
CA GLU A 12 -16.02 2.23 1.88
C GLU A 12 -15.63 2.39 0.41
N ILE A 13 -15.86 1.38 -0.45
CA ILE A 13 -15.69 1.51 -1.91
C ILE A 13 -16.73 2.48 -2.48
N MET A 14 -17.98 2.44 -2.02
CA MET A 14 -18.98 3.45 -2.39
C MET A 14 -18.53 4.85 -1.96
N ARG A 15 -18.01 5.01 -0.75
CA ARG A 15 -17.53 6.30 -0.26
C ARG A 15 -16.35 6.85 -1.05
N THR A 16 -15.36 6.01 -1.34
CA THR A 16 -14.11 6.44 -1.99
C THR A 16 -14.23 6.58 -3.50
N GLN A 17 -15.05 5.75 -4.15
CA GLN A 17 -15.16 5.73 -5.61
C GLN A 17 -16.35 6.52 -6.15
N LEU A 18 -17.46 6.58 -5.40
CA LEU A 18 -18.69 7.23 -5.87
C LEU A 18 -18.95 8.56 -5.18
N ILE A 19 -18.69 8.67 -3.87
CA ILE A 19 -18.96 9.90 -3.11
C ILE A 19 -17.78 10.89 -3.18
N ASN A 20 -16.54 10.41 -2.98
CA ASN A 20 -15.32 11.20 -3.01
C ASN A 20 -14.46 10.85 -4.24
N ASN A 21 -15.05 10.94 -5.43
CA ASN A 21 -14.45 10.40 -6.64
C ASN A 21 -13.13 11.13 -7.00
N PRO A 22 -11.98 10.43 -7.10
CA PRO A 22 -10.70 11.03 -7.49
C PRO A 22 -10.74 11.70 -8.88
N MET A 23 -11.64 11.26 -9.77
CA MET A 23 -11.88 11.89 -11.08
C MET A 23 -12.42 13.32 -10.97
N ASP A 24 -13.03 13.72 -9.85
CA ASP A 24 -13.55 15.08 -9.65
C ASP A 24 -12.44 16.13 -9.64
N GLY A 25 -11.28 15.78 -9.08
CA GLY A 25 -10.10 16.64 -9.08
C GLY A 25 -9.58 16.89 -10.49
N ILE A 26 -9.57 15.85 -11.32
CA ILE A 26 -9.16 15.91 -12.73
C ILE A 26 -10.17 16.74 -13.52
N ALA A 27 -11.47 16.47 -13.35
CA ALA A 27 -12.55 17.22 -14.00
C ALA A 27 -12.54 18.71 -13.63
N ARG A 28 -12.20 19.05 -12.38
CA ARG A 28 -12.05 20.45 -11.94
C ARG A 28 -10.86 21.14 -12.60
N HIS A 29 -9.73 20.44 -12.75
CA HIS A 29 -8.56 20.96 -13.47
C HIS A 29 -8.83 21.18 -14.95
N LEU A 30 -9.49 20.22 -15.61
CA LEU A 30 -9.92 20.35 -17.00
C LEU A 30 -10.81 21.59 -17.19
N ARG A 31 -11.86 21.74 -16.36
CA ARG A 31 -12.75 22.92 -16.40
C ARG A 31 -11.99 24.24 -16.25
N ARG A 32 -11.01 24.31 -15.35
CA ARG A 32 -10.16 25.51 -15.18
C ARG A 32 -9.29 25.78 -16.40
N LEU A 33 -8.72 24.75 -17.02
CA LEU A 33 -7.90 24.91 -18.22
C LEU A 33 -8.73 25.42 -19.40
N TYR A 34 -9.91 24.85 -19.62
CA TYR A 34 -10.82 25.30 -20.67
C TYR A 34 -11.31 26.73 -20.43
N ALA A 35 -11.71 27.09 -19.20
CA ALA A 35 -12.13 28.46 -18.88
C ALA A 35 -11.01 29.49 -19.10
N LYS A 36 -9.74 29.13 -18.79
CA LYS A 36 -8.58 29.98 -19.07
C LYS A 36 -8.34 30.15 -20.56
N LEU A 37 -8.53 29.08 -21.35
CA LEU A 37 -8.39 29.13 -22.80
C LEU A 37 -9.47 30.03 -23.42
N GLU A 38 -10.73 29.88 -23.01
CA GLU A 38 -11.83 30.71 -23.51
C GLU A 38 -11.63 32.21 -23.18
N ALA A 39 -11.13 32.52 -21.98
CA ALA A 39 -10.84 33.90 -21.60
C ALA A 39 -9.74 34.53 -22.47
N LYS A 40 -8.68 33.76 -22.75
CA LYS A 40 -7.56 34.15 -23.65
C LYS A 40 -8.00 34.31 -25.11
N GLU A 41 -8.93 33.46 -25.57
CA GLU A 41 -9.50 33.56 -26.92
C GLU A 41 -10.37 34.81 -27.09
N ARG A 42 -11.15 35.19 -26.07
CA ARG A 42 -11.95 36.42 -26.08
C ARG A 42 -11.12 37.69 -26.00
N SER A 43 -9.94 37.65 -25.38
CA SER A 43 -9.06 38.83 -25.27
C SER A 43 -8.23 39.13 -26.53
N GLY A 44 -8.29 38.28 -27.56
CA GLY A 44 -7.55 38.51 -28.82
C GLY A 44 -6.03 38.51 -28.65
N ASP A 45 -5.51 37.69 -27.75
CA ASP A 45 -4.11 37.70 -27.32
C ASP A 45 -3.16 37.21 -28.45
N ALA A 46 -2.07 37.94 -28.72
CA ALA A 46 -1.14 37.62 -29.81
C ALA A 46 -0.37 36.29 -29.58
N GLU A 47 -0.24 35.86 -28.32
CA GLU A 47 0.39 34.59 -27.91
C GLU A 47 -0.60 33.41 -27.80
N LEU A 48 -1.78 33.51 -28.43
CA LEU A 48 -2.81 32.47 -28.36
C LEU A 48 -2.31 31.08 -28.79
N LEU A 49 -1.41 31.04 -29.78
CA LEU A 49 -0.87 29.78 -30.33
C LEU A 49 0.07 29.08 -29.32
N ALA A 50 0.92 29.84 -28.62
CA ALA A 50 1.76 29.32 -27.54
C ALA A 50 0.92 28.84 -26.35
N THR A 51 -0.13 29.60 -25.99
CA THR A 51 -1.08 29.23 -24.94
C THR A 51 -1.80 27.92 -25.28
N ARG A 52 -2.25 27.73 -26.52
CA ARG A 52 -2.87 26.48 -27.00
C ARG A 52 -1.93 25.29 -26.89
N LEU A 53 -0.65 25.45 -27.27
CA LEU A 53 0.35 24.39 -27.15
C LEU A 53 0.57 23.98 -25.69
N GLN A 54 0.67 24.95 -24.77
CA GLN A 54 0.84 24.69 -23.34
C GLN A 54 -0.39 23.99 -22.74
N VAL A 55 -1.60 24.41 -23.12
CA VAL A 55 -2.86 23.78 -22.68
C VAL A 55 -2.94 22.34 -23.22
N ALA A 56 -2.55 22.10 -24.47
CA ALA A 56 -2.53 20.75 -25.05
C ALA A 56 -1.59 19.80 -24.29
N GLY A 57 -0.41 20.27 -23.89
CA GLY A 57 0.52 19.49 -23.06
C GLY A 57 -0.07 19.11 -21.70
N LYS A 58 -0.67 20.08 -21.00
CA LYS A 58 -1.36 19.85 -19.72
C LYS A 58 -2.58 18.95 -19.85
N LEU A 59 -3.32 19.08 -20.96
CA LEU A 59 -4.47 18.23 -21.27
C LEU A 59 -4.03 16.77 -21.45
N ARG A 60 -2.95 16.53 -22.20
CA ARG A 60 -2.39 15.18 -22.39
C ARG A 60 -2.03 14.53 -21.06
N GLU A 61 -1.38 15.27 -20.17
CA GLU A 61 -0.99 14.78 -18.83
C GLU A 61 -2.21 14.46 -17.97
N LEU A 62 -3.22 15.35 -17.94
CA LEU A 62 -4.45 15.12 -17.18
C LEU A 62 -5.27 13.94 -17.73
N LEU A 63 -5.29 13.76 -19.06
CA LEU A 63 -5.94 12.61 -19.69
C LEU A 63 -5.22 11.31 -19.33
N ALA A 64 -3.88 11.28 -19.35
CA ALA A 64 -3.12 10.12 -18.92
C ALA A 64 -3.39 9.77 -17.46
N LYS A 65 -3.40 10.76 -16.55
CA LYS A 65 -3.79 10.57 -15.15
C LYS A 65 -5.21 10.03 -15.01
N GLY A 66 -6.16 10.56 -15.79
CA GLY A 66 -7.54 10.09 -15.79
C GLY A 66 -7.68 8.65 -16.25
N VAL A 67 -6.93 8.22 -17.27
CA VAL A 67 -6.91 6.82 -17.73
C VAL A 67 -6.36 5.91 -16.64
N SER A 68 -5.21 6.23 -16.05
CA SER A 68 -4.64 5.42 -14.97
C SER A 68 -5.56 5.32 -13.75
N GLU A 69 -6.24 6.42 -13.40
CA GLU A 69 -7.21 6.42 -12.30
C GLU A 69 -8.40 5.51 -12.65
N LEU A 70 -9.02 5.66 -13.82
CA LEU A 70 -10.14 4.81 -14.25
C LEU A 70 -9.80 3.32 -14.28
N GLU A 71 -8.60 2.96 -14.72
CA GLU A 71 -8.13 1.57 -14.67
C GLU A 71 -8.03 1.04 -13.24
N LEU A 72 -7.57 1.88 -12.31
CA LEU A 72 -7.52 1.54 -10.89
C LEU A 72 -8.92 1.40 -10.30
N GLN A 73 -9.82 2.34 -10.57
CA GLN A 73 -11.22 2.29 -10.13
C GLN A 73 -11.91 1.01 -10.65
N SER A 74 -11.69 0.67 -11.92
CA SER A 74 -12.23 -0.53 -12.55
C SER A 74 -11.75 -1.81 -11.85
N LYS A 75 -10.44 -1.91 -11.55
CA LYS A 75 -9.89 -3.06 -10.81
C LYS A 75 -10.48 -3.15 -9.39
N GLN A 76 -10.62 -2.03 -8.69
CA GLN A 76 -11.18 -1.98 -7.34
C GLN A 76 -12.67 -2.35 -7.30
N LEU A 77 -13.46 -1.85 -8.25
CA LEU A 77 -14.88 -2.19 -8.38
C LEU A 77 -15.09 -3.66 -8.74
N ASN A 78 -14.31 -4.22 -9.66
CA ASN A 78 -14.38 -5.65 -9.99
C ASN A 78 -13.99 -6.54 -8.79
N ALA A 79 -13.00 -6.12 -7.99
CA ALA A 79 -12.69 -6.82 -6.74
C ALA A 79 -13.85 -6.77 -5.75
N ALA A 80 -14.53 -5.62 -5.61
CA ALA A 80 -15.72 -5.47 -4.78
C ALA A 80 -16.86 -6.41 -5.22
N ILE A 81 -17.12 -6.47 -6.53
CA ILE A 81 -18.15 -7.36 -7.10
C ILE A 81 -17.84 -8.81 -6.78
N ASN A 82 -16.60 -9.26 -6.98
CA ASN A 82 -16.19 -10.62 -6.66
C ASN A 82 -16.37 -10.96 -5.17
N ILE A 83 -16.09 -10.02 -4.25
CA ILE A 83 -16.31 -10.22 -2.82
C ILE A 83 -17.80 -10.46 -2.54
N VAL A 84 -18.69 -9.63 -3.11
CA VAL A 84 -20.15 -9.79 -2.95
C VAL A 84 -20.63 -11.11 -3.52
N GLU A 85 -20.12 -11.53 -4.68
CA GLU A 85 -20.50 -12.81 -5.29
C GLU A 85 -20.07 -14.01 -4.44
N ILE A 86 -18.88 -13.96 -3.84
CA ILE A 86 -18.39 -15.01 -2.95
C ILE A 86 -19.29 -15.09 -1.70
N ASP A 87 -19.64 -13.95 -1.12
CA ASP A 87 -20.49 -13.89 0.07
C ASP A 87 -21.91 -14.41 -0.21
N GLN A 88 -22.48 -14.07 -1.37
CA GLN A 88 -23.76 -14.61 -1.83
C GLN A 88 -23.70 -16.13 -2.01
N LYS A 89 -22.62 -16.66 -2.63
CA LYS A 89 -22.43 -18.10 -2.85
C LYS A 89 -22.17 -18.87 -1.54
N SER A 90 -21.59 -18.22 -0.54
CA SER A 90 -21.26 -18.84 0.76
C SER A 90 -22.42 -18.92 1.76
N GLY A 91 -23.62 -18.39 1.42
CA GLY A 91 -24.82 -18.52 2.24
C GLY A 91 -24.81 -17.72 3.54
N GLN A 92 -23.88 -16.78 3.72
CA GLN A 92 -23.73 -15.99 4.96
C GLN A 92 -24.87 -15.00 5.21
N PHE A 93 -25.81 -14.84 4.28
CA PHE A 93 -27.02 -14.04 4.46
C PHE A 93 -28.14 -14.75 5.25
N GLU A 94 -28.08 -16.07 5.46
CA GLU A 94 -29.18 -16.80 6.13
C GLU A 94 -28.94 -17.16 7.61
N ALA A 95 -27.73 -17.03 8.15
CA ALA A 95 -27.42 -17.47 9.51
C ALA A 95 -27.54 -16.35 10.55
N ASN A 96 -28.72 -15.76 10.69
CA ASN A 96 -29.06 -14.89 11.83
C ASN A 96 -29.55 -15.75 13.01
N ALA A 97 -28.65 -16.42 13.72
CA ALA A 97 -28.96 -17.01 15.03
C ALA A 97 -27.69 -17.26 15.85
N LYS A 98 -27.51 -16.42 16.89
CA LYS A 98 -26.73 -16.65 18.14
C LYS A 98 -25.38 -17.35 18.00
N LEU A 99 -24.27 -16.64 18.29
CA LEU A 99 -23.16 -17.12 19.15
C LEU A 99 -22.19 -15.94 19.46
N PRO A 100 -21.28 -16.06 20.45
CA PRO A 100 -20.93 -15.01 21.40
C PRO A 100 -19.79 -14.09 20.90
N ALA A 101 -19.68 -12.93 21.55
CA ALA A 101 -18.68 -11.89 21.26
C ALA A 101 -17.24 -12.44 21.16
N PRO A 102 -16.47 -12.08 20.11
CA PRO A 102 -15.09 -12.50 20.00
C PRO A 102 -14.17 -11.59 20.83
N LYS A 103 -13.28 -12.25 21.58
CA LYS A 103 -12.12 -11.65 22.24
C LYS A 103 -11.13 -11.17 21.19
N SER A 104 -10.44 -10.07 21.49
CA SER A 104 -9.25 -9.51 20.84
C SER A 104 -8.31 -10.60 20.29
N GLU A 105 -7.79 -10.51 19.06
CA GLU A 105 -6.52 -9.82 18.74
C GLU A 105 -6.30 -9.80 17.21
N ALA A 106 -6.02 -8.63 16.63
CA ALA A 106 -5.75 -8.43 15.20
C ALA A 106 -4.41 -7.72 15.01
N ASN A 107 -3.33 -8.28 15.54
CA ASN A 107 -2.01 -7.63 15.59
C ASN A 107 -0.82 -8.50 15.18
N GLU A 108 -1.02 -9.77 14.84
CA GLU A 108 0.07 -10.69 14.46
C GLU A 108 -0.09 -11.15 13.02
N LEU A 109 1.04 -11.22 12.29
CA LEU A 109 1.07 -11.81 10.97
C LEU A 109 0.79 -13.32 11.09
N PRO A 110 0.04 -13.92 10.15
CA PRO A 110 -0.26 -15.35 10.17
C PRO A 110 1.01 -16.22 10.04
N ILE A 111 2.08 -15.67 9.46
CA ILE A 111 3.35 -16.35 9.29
C ILE A 111 4.20 -16.13 10.53
N THR A 112 4.51 -17.21 11.23
CA THR A 112 5.40 -17.19 12.40
C THR A 112 6.70 -17.96 12.17
N GLU A 113 6.74 -18.84 11.17
CA GLU A 113 7.91 -19.64 10.83
C GLU A 113 8.88 -18.85 9.94
N ILE A 114 10.18 -18.92 10.26
CA ILE A 114 11.25 -18.29 9.48
C ILE A 114 12.18 -19.40 9.00
N ALA A 115 11.97 -19.84 7.75
CA ALA A 115 12.81 -20.83 7.09
C ALA A 115 13.86 -20.17 6.19
N VAL A 116 14.90 -20.92 5.82
CA VAL A 116 15.85 -20.50 4.78
C VAL A 116 15.11 -20.21 3.47
N GLY A 117 15.50 -19.14 2.79
CA GLY A 117 14.86 -18.61 1.59
C GLY A 117 13.58 -17.79 1.85
N SER A 118 13.21 -17.53 3.11
CA SER A 118 12.06 -16.65 3.41
C SER A 118 12.47 -15.18 3.31
N GLN A 119 11.60 -14.36 2.74
CA GLN A 119 11.73 -12.90 2.81
C GLN A 119 11.27 -12.41 4.18
N VAL A 120 12.05 -11.48 4.75
CA VAL A 120 11.80 -10.91 6.07
C VAL A 120 12.03 -9.40 6.01
N ALA A 121 11.32 -8.65 6.86
CA ALA A 121 11.82 -7.35 7.31
C ALA A 121 12.81 -7.60 8.45
N ALA A 122 14.06 -7.20 8.28
CA ALA A 122 15.14 -7.44 9.22
C ALA A 122 15.70 -6.12 9.78
N ARG A 123 15.80 -6.01 11.10
CA ARG A 123 16.49 -4.90 11.76
C ARG A 123 17.99 -5.15 11.78
N VAL A 124 18.77 -4.33 11.10
CA VAL A 124 20.23 -4.54 10.94
C VAL A 124 21.11 -3.62 11.79
N ALA A 125 20.55 -2.52 12.31
CA ALA A 125 21.28 -1.57 13.17
C ALA A 125 20.59 -1.39 14.53
N ARG A 126 21.39 -1.37 15.62
CA ARG A 126 20.89 -1.09 16.97
C ARG A 126 20.54 0.38 17.23
N SER A 127 21.25 1.31 16.58
CA SER A 127 21.19 2.74 16.92
C SER A 127 20.12 3.53 16.16
N HIS A 128 19.81 3.14 14.92
CA HIS A 128 18.90 3.88 14.03
C HIS A 128 17.67 3.07 13.63
N GLU A 129 17.43 1.91 14.26
CA GLU A 129 16.31 1.01 13.95
C GLU A 129 16.10 0.79 12.45
N LEU A 130 17.18 0.62 11.69
CA LEU A 130 17.10 0.42 10.25
C LEU A 130 16.52 -0.97 9.95
N TRP A 131 15.35 -0.99 9.32
CA TRP A 131 14.68 -2.19 8.83
C TRP A 131 14.83 -2.31 7.32
N ILE A 132 15.30 -3.46 6.85
CA ILE A 132 15.52 -3.74 5.43
C ILE A 132 14.75 -4.99 4.99
N LEU A 133 14.51 -5.09 3.69
CA LEU A 133 14.03 -6.30 3.04
C LEU A 133 15.22 -7.24 2.85
N ALA A 134 15.15 -8.41 3.45
CA ALA A 134 16.22 -9.38 3.39
C ALA A 134 15.71 -10.79 3.17
N SER A 135 16.55 -11.63 2.59
CA SER A 135 16.31 -13.06 2.42
C SER A 135 17.13 -13.86 3.43
N VAL A 136 16.50 -14.83 4.09
CA VAL A 136 17.19 -15.69 5.07
C VAL A 136 18.07 -16.69 4.36
N VAL A 137 19.38 -16.62 4.56
CA VAL A 137 20.36 -17.51 3.93
C VAL A 137 20.62 -18.73 4.80
N LYS A 138 20.77 -18.54 6.11
CA LYS A 138 21.18 -19.61 7.01
C LYS A 138 20.70 -19.37 8.43
N GLN A 139 20.41 -20.45 9.15
CA GLN A 139 20.20 -20.44 10.59
C GLN A 139 21.39 -21.12 11.26
N ASP A 140 22.02 -20.45 12.22
CA ASP A 140 23.07 -21.06 13.04
C ASP A 140 22.45 -21.64 14.33
N PRO A 141 22.40 -22.99 14.47
CA PRO A 141 21.79 -23.63 15.63
C PRO A 141 22.54 -23.36 16.94
N LYS A 142 23.84 -23.01 16.88
CA LYS A 142 24.68 -22.81 18.06
C LYS A 142 24.50 -21.42 18.64
N THR A 143 24.49 -20.40 17.79
CA THR A 143 24.38 -18.99 18.22
C THR A 143 22.93 -18.51 18.27
N ARG A 144 21.98 -19.26 17.69
CA ARG A 144 20.57 -18.87 17.49
C ARG A 144 20.41 -17.58 16.67
N LEU A 145 21.42 -17.25 15.87
CA LEU A 145 21.40 -16.12 14.94
C LEU A 145 21.02 -16.60 13.54
N PHE A 146 20.41 -15.70 12.78
CA PHE A 146 20.06 -15.90 11.38
C PHE A 146 20.95 -15.02 10.51
N GLU A 147 21.47 -15.61 9.47
CA GLU A 147 22.19 -14.93 8.39
C GLU A 147 21.15 -14.50 7.37
N VAL A 148 21.07 -13.20 7.13
CA VAL A 148 20.15 -12.58 6.18
C VAL A 148 20.95 -11.77 5.15
N GLU A 149 20.54 -11.84 3.89
CA GLU A 149 21.12 -11.11 2.76
C GLU A 149 20.16 -9.98 2.36
N ASP A 150 20.68 -8.75 2.25
CA ASP A 150 19.91 -7.58 1.79
C ASP A 150 19.56 -7.72 0.29
N GLU A 151 18.29 -7.52 -0.06
CA GLU A 151 17.77 -7.61 -1.44
C GLU A 151 18.28 -6.48 -2.35
N ASP A 152 18.82 -5.37 -1.80
CA ASP A 152 19.40 -4.27 -2.59
C ASP A 152 20.84 -4.58 -3.07
N SER A 153 21.44 -5.68 -2.60
CA SER A 153 22.85 -6.03 -2.89
C SER A 153 23.11 -6.53 -4.32
N GLY A 154 22.13 -6.41 -5.23
CA GLY A 154 22.05 -7.13 -6.50
C GLY A 154 22.90 -6.61 -7.66
N ASP A 155 23.63 -5.50 -7.51
CA ASP A 155 24.54 -5.02 -8.55
C ASP A 155 25.93 -5.66 -8.36
N GLU A 156 26.26 -6.60 -9.27
CA GLU A 156 27.45 -7.48 -9.29
C GLU A 156 28.83 -6.77 -9.16
N ASP A 157 28.88 -5.44 -9.20
CA ASP A 157 30.13 -4.65 -9.20
C ASP A 157 30.55 -4.10 -7.83
N THR A 158 29.78 -4.32 -6.76
CA THR A 158 30.19 -3.94 -5.39
C THR A 158 30.54 -5.20 -4.59
N GLU A 159 31.79 -5.28 -4.12
CA GLU A 159 32.45 -6.44 -3.46
C GLU A 159 31.80 -6.96 -2.15
N GLY A 160 30.51 -7.23 -2.11
CA GLY A 160 29.89 -7.93 -0.99
C GLY A 160 28.39 -7.81 -0.97
N LYS A 161 27.71 -8.91 -1.31
CA LYS A 161 26.39 -9.24 -0.77
C LYS A 161 26.41 -8.95 0.73
N ARG A 162 25.68 -7.93 1.19
CA ARG A 162 25.73 -7.50 2.59
C ARG A 162 24.95 -8.51 3.43
N HIS A 163 25.68 -9.47 3.96
CA HIS A 163 25.15 -10.45 4.91
C HIS A 163 25.15 -9.86 6.32
N HIS A 164 24.03 -10.00 7.02
CA HIS A 164 23.85 -9.55 8.39
C HIS A 164 23.50 -10.72 9.30
N MET A 165 24.08 -10.72 10.51
CA MET A 165 23.76 -11.69 11.56
C MET A 165 22.75 -11.06 12.52
N VAL A 166 21.50 -11.52 12.48
CA VAL A 166 20.39 -10.94 13.25
C VAL A 166 19.72 -11.98 14.16
N PRO A 167 19.31 -11.61 15.39
CA PRO A 167 18.47 -12.48 16.22
C PRO A 167 17.06 -12.66 15.64
N ARG A 168 16.38 -13.75 16.01
CA ARG A 168 15.00 -14.07 15.59
C ARG A 168 13.98 -12.97 15.92
N ASP A 169 14.18 -12.22 17.00
CA ASP A 169 13.25 -11.16 17.42
C ASP A 169 13.31 -9.94 16.51
N TRP A 170 14.44 -9.74 15.84
CA TRP A 170 14.70 -8.62 14.93
C TRP A 170 14.25 -8.90 13.50
N MET A 171 13.55 -10.00 13.28
CA MET A 171 12.97 -10.36 12.00
C MET A 171 11.46 -10.43 12.10
N ILE A 172 10.80 -9.98 11.05
CA ILE A 172 9.38 -10.13 10.82
C ILE A 172 9.23 -10.89 9.49
N PRO A 173 8.68 -12.11 9.48
CA PRO A 173 8.44 -12.84 8.23
C PRO A 173 7.44 -12.09 7.36
N LEU A 174 7.70 -12.06 6.06
CA LEU A 174 6.82 -11.44 5.08
C LEU A 174 6.14 -12.53 4.23
N PRO A 175 4.90 -12.30 3.77
CA PRO A 175 4.27 -13.18 2.79
C PRO A 175 5.12 -13.27 1.52
N ARG A 176 5.40 -14.50 1.09
CA ARG A 176 6.02 -14.78 -0.22
C ARG A 176 5.05 -14.43 -1.35
N GLU A 177 5.56 -14.32 -2.57
CA GLU A 177 4.72 -14.04 -3.74
C GLU A 177 3.66 -15.12 -3.99
N GLU A 178 3.93 -16.38 -3.62
CA GLU A 178 2.94 -17.45 -3.72
C GLU A 178 1.93 -17.44 -2.55
N GLN A 179 2.23 -16.71 -1.47
CA GLN A 179 1.42 -16.62 -0.24
C GLN A 179 0.55 -15.36 -0.19
N VAL A 180 0.35 -14.70 -1.33
CA VAL A 180 -0.48 -13.50 -1.47
C VAL A 180 -1.94 -13.72 -1.01
N TYR A 181 -2.36 -14.97 -0.84
CA TYR A 181 -3.66 -15.36 -0.28
C TYR A 181 -3.75 -15.24 1.26
N GLU A 182 -2.60 -15.16 1.96
CA GLU A 182 -2.52 -14.95 3.41
C GLU A 182 -2.71 -13.45 3.73
N TRP A 183 -3.90 -12.94 3.41
CA TRP A 183 -4.25 -11.54 3.59
C TRP A 183 -4.13 -11.11 5.05
N VAL A 184 -3.44 -9.99 5.26
CA VAL A 184 -3.29 -9.34 6.57
C VAL A 184 -4.18 -8.12 6.61
N SER A 185 -5.05 -8.02 7.62
CA SER A 185 -5.92 -6.87 7.80
C SER A 185 -5.19 -5.74 8.52
N PHE A 186 -5.17 -4.55 7.92
CA PHE A 186 -4.70 -3.32 8.53
C PHE A 186 -5.86 -2.35 8.73
N LYS A 187 -6.01 -1.85 9.96
CA LYS A 187 -7.06 -0.93 10.35
C LYS A 187 -6.66 0.51 10.07
N TRP A 188 -7.66 1.37 9.88
CA TRP A 188 -7.43 2.81 9.81
C TRP A 188 -6.70 3.31 11.07
N ASN A 189 -5.74 4.21 10.87
CA ASN A 189 -4.92 4.81 11.90
C ASN A 189 -4.03 3.82 12.67
N GLN A 190 -3.88 2.58 12.16
CA GLN A 190 -2.94 1.61 12.71
C GLN A 190 -1.51 2.02 12.38
N LYS A 191 -0.64 2.01 13.38
CA LYS A 191 0.80 2.13 13.19
C LYS A 191 1.35 0.85 12.58
N VAL A 192 2.10 0.99 11.51
CA VAL A 192 2.71 -0.10 10.75
C VAL A 192 4.15 0.26 10.42
N LEU A 193 4.92 -0.76 10.05
CA LEU A 193 6.21 -0.60 9.40
C LEU A 193 6.02 -1.02 7.93
N ALA A 194 6.27 -0.10 7.00
CA ALA A 194 5.98 -0.29 5.58
C ALA A 194 7.23 -0.01 4.72
N MET A 195 7.39 -0.76 3.62
CA MET A 195 8.48 -0.51 2.68
C MET A 195 8.24 0.79 1.92
N TYR A 196 9.25 1.66 1.90
CA TYR A 196 9.15 2.93 1.19
C TYR A 196 9.30 2.70 -0.33
N PRO A 197 8.52 3.40 -1.18
CA PRO A 197 8.53 3.12 -2.62
C PRO A 197 9.92 3.25 -3.26
N ASN A 198 10.23 2.32 -4.17
CA ASN A 198 11.50 2.24 -4.90
C ASN A 198 12.73 2.07 -3.97
N THR A 199 12.54 1.47 -2.80
CA THR A 199 13.63 1.11 -1.88
C THR A 199 13.38 -0.29 -1.33
N THR A 200 14.40 -0.86 -0.70
CA THR A 200 14.31 -2.10 0.09
C THR A 200 14.23 -1.82 1.59
N SER A 201 13.95 -0.57 1.99
CA SER A 201 13.94 -0.15 3.40
C SER A 201 12.53 0.07 3.91
N PHE A 202 12.31 -0.27 5.17
CA PHE A 202 11.03 -0.11 5.85
C PHE A 202 11.07 1.03 6.86
N TYR A 203 9.97 1.80 6.90
CA TYR A 203 9.84 2.99 7.73
C TYR A 203 8.51 3.00 8.50
N PRO A 204 8.47 3.66 9.67
CA PRO A 204 7.23 3.88 10.41
C PRO A 204 6.20 4.63 9.55
N ALA A 205 4.98 4.11 9.55
CA ALA A 205 3.87 4.69 8.82
C ALA A 205 2.54 4.48 9.54
N VAL A 206 1.54 5.25 9.12
CA VAL A 206 0.16 5.15 9.61
C VAL A 206 -0.75 4.79 8.43
N VAL A 207 -1.60 3.79 8.65
CA VAL A 207 -2.58 3.34 7.65
C VAL A 207 -3.66 4.41 7.50
N VAL A 208 -3.79 4.97 6.30
CA VAL A 208 -4.80 6.00 5.99
C VAL A 208 -6.01 5.40 5.27
N ILE A 209 -5.79 4.37 4.46
CA ILE A 209 -6.89 3.59 3.85
C ILE A 209 -6.68 2.11 4.24
N PRO A 210 -7.64 1.50 4.97
CA PRO A 210 -7.62 0.08 5.29
C PRO A 210 -7.57 -0.78 4.03
N ASN A 211 -7.03 -2.00 4.14
CA ASN A 211 -7.01 -2.95 3.05
C ASN A 211 -8.09 -4.03 3.28
N PRO A 212 -9.20 -4.06 2.52
CA PRO A 212 -10.20 -5.13 2.64
C PRO A 212 -9.63 -6.48 2.19
N PRO A 213 -10.27 -7.62 2.55
CA PRO A 213 -9.87 -8.95 2.09
C PRO A 213 -9.62 -8.99 0.58
N GLY A 214 -8.47 -9.53 0.18
CA GLY A 214 -8.05 -9.60 -1.22
C GLY A 214 -7.43 -8.32 -1.79
N SER A 215 -7.35 -7.22 -1.03
CA SER A 215 -6.61 -6.04 -1.45
C SER A 215 -5.11 -6.32 -1.45
N LEU A 216 -4.49 -6.14 -2.61
CA LEU A 216 -3.05 -6.31 -2.81
C LEU A 216 -2.20 -5.16 -2.24
N TYR A 217 -2.85 -4.08 -1.79
CA TYR A 217 -2.17 -2.87 -1.34
C TYR A 217 -2.82 -2.28 -0.09
N VAL A 218 -2.02 -1.52 0.66
CA VAL A 218 -2.41 -0.68 1.78
C VAL A 218 -1.99 0.75 1.43
N VAL A 219 -2.80 1.75 1.79
CA VAL A 219 -2.39 3.15 1.64
C VAL A 219 -1.96 3.70 3.00
N VAL A 220 -0.75 4.23 3.06
CA VAL A 220 -0.10 4.69 4.28
C VAL A 220 0.44 6.11 4.13
N ARG A 221 0.66 6.78 5.25
CA ARG A 221 1.49 8.01 5.34
C ARG A 221 2.69 7.72 6.21
N PHE A 222 3.88 8.03 5.72
CA PHE A 222 5.14 7.84 6.45
C PHE A 222 5.37 8.98 7.43
N GLU A 223 5.93 8.69 8.61
CA GLU A 223 6.06 9.70 9.67
C GLU A 223 6.99 10.88 9.28
N ASP A 224 8.05 10.62 8.50
CA ASP A 224 9.07 11.62 8.11
C ASP A 224 8.98 12.07 6.63
N ASP A 225 7.83 11.85 5.97
CA ASP A 225 7.66 12.12 4.53
C ASP A 225 6.92 13.44 4.25
N ALA A 226 6.87 14.31 5.25
CA ALA A 226 6.34 15.66 5.08
C ALA A 226 7.31 16.53 4.27
N ASP A 227 6.79 17.25 3.28
CA ASP A 227 7.57 18.23 2.54
C ASP A 227 7.87 19.50 3.38
N GLU A 228 8.59 20.45 2.79
CA GLU A 228 8.94 21.74 3.41
C GLU A 228 7.72 22.56 3.88
N PHE A 229 6.52 22.21 3.40
CA PHE A 229 5.25 22.85 3.75
C PHE A 229 4.41 22.01 4.74
N GLY A 230 4.94 20.88 5.23
CA GLY A 230 4.27 19.99 6.16
C GLY A 230 3.24 19.05 5.51
N TYR A 231 3.20 18.96 4.18
CA TYR A 231 2.32 18.03 3.48
C TYR A 231 2.98 16.64 3.40
N CYS A 232 2.33 15.65 3.99
CA CYS A 232 2.74 14.25 3.91
C CYS A 232 1.91 13.51 2.85
N PRO A 233 2.51 13.00 1.76
CA PRO A 233 1.79 12.32 0.70
C PRO A 233 1.31 10.93 1.13
N GLU A 234 0.20 10.50 0.55
CA GLU A 234 -0.32 9.14 0.72
C GLU A 234 0.36 8.20 -0.26
N ARG A 235 0.86 7.06 0.23
CA ARG A 235 1.62 6.08 -0.55
C ARG A 235 0.92 4.75 -0.57
N LYS A 236 0.81 4.17 -1.77
CA LYS A 236 0.27 2.84 -1.99
C LYS A 236 1.41 1.82 -1.91
N VAL A 237 1.35 0.94 -0.91
CA VAL A 237 2.39 -0.07 -0.64
C VAL A 237 1.76 -1.47 -0.78
N PRO A 238 2.38 -2.43 -1.48
CA PRO A 238 1.88 -3.79 -1.52
C PRO A 238 1.75 -4.36 -0.10
N PHE A 239 0.63 -5.03 0.22
CA PHE A 239 0.37 -5.43 1.62
C PHE A 239 1.43 -6.40 2.16
N ARG A 240 2.07 -7.20 1.29
CA ARG A 240 3.17 -8.11 1.68
C ARG A 240 4.39 -7.39 2.24
N PHE A 241 4.51 -6.09 1.97
CA PHE A 241 5.57 -5.22 2.46
C PHE A 241 5.08 -4.24 3.53
N VAL A 242 3.97 -4.55 4.18
CA VAL A 242 3.45 -3.84 5.33
C VAL A 242 3.38 -4.81 6.49
N THR A 243 3.88 -4.40 7.65
CA THR A 243 3.93 -5.23 8.84
C THR A 243 3.37 -4.48 10.05
N PRO A 244 2.69 -5.16 10.99
CA PRO A 244 2.38 -4.58 12.28
C PRO A 244 3.66 -4.20 13.01
N VAL A 245 3.67 -3.05 13.70
CA VAL A 245 4.79 -2.70 14.58
C VAL A 245 4.84 -3.72 15.72
N LYS A 246 5.93 -4.48 15.82
CA LYS A 246 6.18 -5.33 16.98
C LYS A 246 6.23 -4.44 18.22
N LYS A 247 5.28 -4.61 19.14
CA LYS A 247 5.40 -4.03 20.48
C LYS A 247 6.65 -4.64 21.12
N THR A 248 7.63 -3.79 21.37
CA THR A 248 8.85 -4.15 22.12
C THR A 248 8.55 -4.19 23.61
#